data_AF-A0A6L3EL48-F1
#
_entry.id   AF-A0A6L3EL48-F1
#
_cell.length_a   1.000
_cell.length_b   1.000
_cell.length_c   1.000
_cell.angle_alpha   90.00
_cell.angle_beta   90.00
_cell.angle_gamma   90.00
#
_symmetry.space_group_name_H-M   'P 1'
#
loop_
_entity.id
_entity.type
_entity.pdbx_description
1 polymer ?
#
loop_
_entity_poly.entity_id
_entity_poly.type
_entity_poly.pdbx_seq_one_letter_code
_entity_poly.pdbx_strand_id
1 'polypeptide(L)'
;LGADLAPGPVLVVGLVLFGFVFALNSAVHSYLVLAYSDAERVSMNVGFYYMANAGGRLAGTVISGAAYQAHGLEGCLWWSTALVVAATVFSLPLPAIVHAGGEKRHAD
;
A
#
# COMPACT_ATOMS: atom_id res chain seq x y z
N LEU A 1 -28.77 -6.32 -10.71
CA LEU A 1 -27.73 -5.64 -11.51
C LEU A 1 -26.85 -6.71 -12.14
N GLY A 2 -27.24 -7.21 -13.30
CA GLY A 2 -26.40 -8.11 -14.10
C GLY A 2 -25.95 -7.31 -15.31
N ALA A 3 -24.84 -6.58 -15.17
CA ALA A 3 -24.16 -6.13 -16.37
C ALA A 3 -23.52 -7.39 -16.97
N ASP A 4 -24.05 -7.89 -18.07
CA ASP A 4 -23.47 -8.95 -18.93
C ASP A 4 -22.19 -8.42 -19.62
N LEU A 5 -21.36 -7.72 -18.84
CA LEU A 5 -20.09 -7.20 -19.28
C LEU A 5 -19.14 -8.37 -19.33
N ALA A 6 -18.53 -8.58 -20.50
CA ALA A 6 -17.47 -9.56 -20.64
C ALA A 6 -16.42 -9.34 -19.53
N PRO A 7 -15.88 -10.42 -18.93
CA PRO A 7 -14.93 -10.30 -17.82
C PRO A 7 -13.69 -9.45 -18.15
N GLY A 8 -13.25 -9.46 -19.41
CA GLY A 8 -12.07 -8.71 -19.88
C GLY A 8 -12.15 -7.20 -19.59
N PRO A 9 -13.13 -6.47 -20.14
CA PRO A 9 -13.33 -5.05 -19.86
C PRO A 9 -13.42 -4.72 -18.36
N VAL A 10 -14.12 -5.54 -17.58
CA VAL A 10 -14.26 -5.34 -16.13
C VAL A 10 -12.90 -5.41 -15.43
N LEU A 11 -12.09 -6.41 -15.76
CA LEU A 11 -10.75 -6.56 -15.20
C LEU A 11 -9.82 -5.43 -15.62
N VAL A 12 -9.86 -5.01 -16.89
CA VAL A 12 -9.00 -3.91 -17.38
C VAL A 12 -9.32 -2.60 -16.66
N VAL A 13 -10.61 -2.22 -16.61
CA VAL A 13 -11.03 -1.00 -15.92
C VAL A 13 -10.69 -1.08 -14.42
N GLY A 14 -10.93 -2.23 -13.79
CA GLY A 14 -10.57 -2.47 -12.40
C GLY A 14 -9.07 -2.33 -12.15
N LEU A 15 -8.22 -2.86 -13.04
CA LEU A 15 -6.77 -2.80 -12.90
C LEU A 15 -6.23 -1.37 -13.09
N VAL A 16 -6.82 -0.59 -13.99
CA VAL A 16 -6.47 0.83 -14.17
C VAL A 16 -6.79 1.63 -12.91
N LEU A 17 -8.00 1.45 -12.36
CA LEU A 17 -8.41 2.12 -11.11
C LEU A 17 -7.53 1.70 -9.94
N PHE A 18 -7.27 0.40 -9.80
CA PHE A 18 -6.36 -0.13 -8.79
C PHE A 18 -4.96 0.46 -8.93
N GLY A 19 -4.41 0.50 -10.14
CA GLY A 19 -3.09 1.07 -10.42
C GLY A 19 -2.98 2.54 -10.02
N PHE A 20 -4.02 3.33 -10.29
CA PHE A 20 -4.09 4.74 -9.89
C PHE A 20 -4.05 4.90 -8.36
N VAL A 21 -4.90 4.17 -7.63
CA VAL A 21 -4.93 4.20 -6.16
C VAL A 21 -3.61 3.69 -5.57
N PHE A 22 -3.06 2.63 -6.12
CA PHE A 22 -1.78 2.05 -5.70
C PHE A 22 -0.63 3.06 -5.86
N ALA A 23 -0.59 3.80 -6.97
CA ALA A 23 0.42 4.82 -7.21
C ALA A 23 0.38 5.94 -6.17
N LEU A 24 -0.83 6.42 -5.82
CA LEU A 24 -1.01 7.40 -4.75
C LEU A 24 -0.51 6.86 -3.40
N ASN A 25 -0.87 5.62 -3.05
CA ASN A 25 -0.48 5.00 -1.80
C ASN A 25 1.05 4.79 -1.71
N SER A 26 1.69 4.38 -2.81
CA SER A 26 3.14 4.25 -2.90
C SER A 26 3.88 5.59 -2.74
N ALA A 27 3.32 6.67 -3.29
CA ALA A 27 3.88 8.01 -3.17
C ALA A 27 3.75 8.54 -1.72
N VAL A 28 2.57 8.36 -1.12
CA VAL A 28 2.28 8.79 0.26
C VAL A 28 3.14 8.04 1.28
N HIS A 29 3.30 6.72 1.15
CA HIS A 29 4.15 5.94 2.05
C HIS A 29 5.61 6.41 2.00
N SER A 30 6.13 6.66 0.79
CA SER A 30 7.50 7.17 0.61
C SER A 30 7.69 8.57 1.20
N TYR A 31 6.68 9.44 1.08
CA TYR A 31 6.67 10.78 1.69
C TYR A 31 6.61 10.73 3.22
N LEU A 32 5.76 9.87 3.79
CA LEU A 32 5.61 9.67 5.24
C LEU A 32 6.90 9.20 5.91
N VAL A 33 7.67 8.30 5.28
CA VAL A 33 8.97 7.86 5.79
C VAL A 33 9.96 9.02 5.91
N LEU A 34 10.03 9.89 4.90
CA LEU A 34 10.88 11.09 4.93
C LEU A 34 10.40 12.11 5.96
N ALA A 35 9.08 12.31 6.08
CA ALA A 35 8.50 13.29 6.99
C ALA A 35 8.55 12.90 8.48
N TYR A 36 8.64 11.59 8.80
CA TYR A 36 8.77 11.06 10.18
C TYR A 36 10.21 10.73 10.59
N SER A 37 11.19 10.90 9.70
CA SER A 37 12.57 10.54 10.00
C SER A 37 13.31 11.65 10.76
N ASP A 38 13.40 11.53 12.08
CA ASP A 38 14.49 12.14 12.85
C ASP A 38 15.83 11.51 12.42
N ALA A 39 16.85 12.34 12.18
CA ALA A 39 18.11 11.98 11.52
C ALA A 39 18.88 10.80 12.16
N GLU A 40 18.59 10.43 13.41
CA GLU A 40 19.35 9.45 14.20
C GLU A 40 18.93 7.98 13.97
N ARG A 41 17.75 7.69 13.35
CA ARG A 41 17.23 6.30 13.16
C ARG A 41 16.83 5.92 11.74
N VAL A 42 17.30 6.67 10.75
CA VAL A 42 16.94 6.51 9.33
C VAL A 42 17.20 5.10 8.78
N SER A 43 18.37 4.52 9.06
CA SER A 43 18.76 3.20 8.50
C SER A 43 17.85 2.06 8.97
N MET A 44 17.43 2.09 10.24
CA MET A 44 16.55 1.07 10.82
C MET A 44 15.12 1.19 10.30
N ASN A 45 14.59 2.41 10.18
CA ASN A 45 13.25 2.66 9.65
C ASN A 45 13.15 2.29 8.17
N VAL A 46 14.17 2.63 7.36
CA VAL A 46 14.24 2.25 5.94
C VAL A 46 14.38 0.73 5.79
N GLY A 47 15.19 0.07 6.62
CA GLY A 47 15.32 -1.38 6.65
C GLY A 47 13.98 -2.08 6.91
N PHE A 48 13.24 -1.65 7.93
CA PHE A 48 11.90 -2.18 8.22
C PHE A 48 10.91 -1.94 7.09
N TYR A 49 10.94 -0.77 6.45
CA TYR A 49 10.09 -0.46 5.29
C TYR A 49 10.32 -1.41 4.11
N TYR A 50 11.59 -1.65 3.74
CA TYR A 50 11.91 -2.57 2.65
C TYR A 50 11.55 -4.02 2.98
N MET A 51 11.79 -4.46 4.23
CA MET A 51 11.37 -5.79 4.68
C MET A 51 9.85 -5.94 4.65
N ALA A 52 9.10 -4.92 5.07
CA ALA A 52 7.64 -4.91 5.02
C ALA A 52 7.12 -4.94 3.57
N ASN A 53 7.72 -4.17 2.65
CA ASN A 53 7.35 -4.17 1.22
C ASN A 53 7.64 -5.53 0.56
N ALA A 54 8.83 -6.09 0.77
CA ALA A 54 9.19 -7.41 0.25
C ALA A 54 8.31 -8.51 0.85
N GLY A 55 8.06 -8.47 2.16
CA GLY A 55 7.19 -9.40 2.86
C GLY A 55 5.75 -9.33 2.38
N GLY A 56 5.21 -8.12 2.18
CA GLY A 56 3.87 -7.93 1.63
C GLY A 56 3.72 -8.50 0.21
N ARG A 57 4.72 -8.30 -0.66
CA ARG A 57 4.73 -8.90 -2.01
C ARG A 57 4.77 -10.42 -1.96
N LEU A 58 5.61 -11.00 -1.10
CA LEU A 58 5.71 -12.45 -0.96
C LEU A 58 4.41 -13.06 -0.38
N ALA A 59 3.87 -12.47 0.68
CA ALA A 59 2.63 -12.92 1.28
C ALA A 59 1.48 -12.82 0.27
N GLY A 60 1.40 -11.70 -0.47
CA GLY A 60 0.40 -11.49 -1.51
C GLY A 60 0.46 -12.55 -2.62
N THR A 61 1.63 -12.92 -3.11
CA THR A 61 1.76 -13.95 -4.16
C THR A 61 1.43 -15.36 -3.66
N VAL A 62 1.88 -15.72 -2.44
CA VAL A 62 1.58 -17.03 -1.85
C VAL A 62 0.10 -17.18 -1.56
N ILE A 63 -0.49 -16.18 -0.92
CA ILE A 63 -1.91 -16.19 -0.54
C ILE A 63 -2.80 -16.15 -1.78
N SER A 64 -2.49 -15.33 -2.79
CA SER A 64 -3.26 -15.32 -4.05
C SER A 64 -3.13 -16.64 -4.82
N GLY A 65 -1.96 -17.28 -4.80
CA GLY A 65 -1.78 -18.61 -5.37
C GLY A 65 -2.63 -19.68 -4.68
N ALA A 66 -2.73 -19.63 -3.35
CA ALA A 66 -3.61 -20.52 -2.58
C ALA A 66 -5.09 -20.21 -2.81
N ALA A 67 -5.48 -18.93 -2.80
CA ALA A 67 -6.86 -18.49 -3.02
C ALA A 67 -7.36 -18.83 -4.44
N TYR A 68 -6.49 -18.71 -5.46
CA TYR A 68 -6.84 -19.06 -6.84
C TYR A 68 -7.16 -20.56 -6.97
N GLN A 69 -6.39 -21.42 -6.29
CA GLN A 69 -6.64 -22.86 -6.31
C GLN A 69 -7.95 -23.24 -5.62
N ALA A 70 -8.36 -22.50 -4.57
CA ALA A 70 -9.58 -22.79 -3.82
C ALA A 70 -10.86 -22.18 -4.44
N HIS A 71 -10.76 -20.96 -4.99
CA HIS A 71 -11.92 -20.14 -5.33
C HIS A 71 -11.78 -19.40 -6.68
N GLY A 72 -10.74 -19.69 -7.46
CA GLY A 72 -10.49 -19.06 -8.75
C GLY A 72 -10.19 -17.56 -8.65
N LEU A 73 -10.42 -16.85 -9.76
CA LEU A 73 -10.10 -15.41 -9.87
C LEU A 73 -10.94 -14.54 -8.93
N GLU A 74 -12.22 -14.89 -8.73
CA GLU A 74 -13.12 -14.13 -7.87
C GLU A 74 -12.66 -14.17 -6.40
N GLY A 75 -12.22 -15.34 -5.92
CA GLY A 75 -11.65 -15.46 -4.58
C GLY A 75 -10.39 -14.62 -4.38
N CYS A 76 -9.52 -14.53 -5.39
CA CYS A 76 -8.35 -13.65 -5.35
C CYS A 76 -8.74 -12.17 -5.20
N LEU A 77 -9.79 -11.73 -5.91
CA LEU A 77 -10.27 -10.35 -5.85
C LEU A 77 -10.85 -10.03 -4.47
N TRP A 78 -11.63 -10.94 -3.89
CA TRP A 78 -12.16 -10.78 -2.53
C TRP A 78 -11.06 -10.71 -1.48
N TRP A 79 -10.06 -11.60 -1.58
CA TRP A 79 -8.96 -11.61 -0.62
C TRP A 79 -8.08 -10.36 -0.72
N SER A 80 -7.79 -9.90 -1.95
CA SER A 80 -7.11 -8.64 -2.20
C SER A 80 -7.88 -7.45 -1.59
N THR A 81 -9.20 -7.42 -1.80
CA THR A 81 -10.07 -6.38 -1.25
C THR A 81 -10.03 -6.37 0.28
N ALA A 82 -10.12 -7.54 0.92
CA ALA A 82 -10.04 -7.66 2.37
C ALA A 82 -8.72 -7.14 2.95
N LEU A 83 -7.60 -7.45 2.30
CA LEU A 83 -6.28 -6.95 2.71
C LEU A 83 -6.15 -5.43 2.57
N VAL A 84 -6.69 -4.84 1.50
CA VAL A 84 -6.72 -3.38 1.30
C VAL A 84 -7.59 -2.71 2.36
N VAL A 85 -8.76 -3.27 2.67
CA VAL A 85 -9.64 -2.76 3.74
C VAL A 85 -8.93 -2.83 5.09
N ALA A 86 -8.27 -3.94 5.41
CA ALA A 86 -7.50 -4.08 6.64
C ALA A 86 -6.38 -3.02 6.73
N ALA A 87 -5.62 -2.82 5.65
CA ALA A 87 -4.59 -1.78 5.58
C ALA A 87 -5.17 -0.37 5.81
N THR A 88 -6.36 -0.09 5.24
CA THR A 88 -7.05 1.18 5.42
C THR A 88 -7.45 1.38 6.88
N VAL A 89 -8.07 0.38 7.52
CA VAL A 89 -8.48 0.43 8.93
C VAL A 89 -7.30 0.65 9.85
N PHE A 90 -6.18 -0.05 9.62
CA PHE A 90 -4.95 0.14 10.40
C PHE A 90 -4.30 1.52 10.18
N SER A 91 -4.60 2.19 9.07
CA SER A 91 -4.07 3.53 8.76
C SER A 91 -4.91 4.66 9.35
N LEU A 92 -6.18 4.44 9.70
CA LEU A 92 -7.06 5.48 10.26
C LEU A 92 -6.55 6.16 11.53
N PRO A 93 -5.94 5.47 12.52
CA PRO A 93 -5.46 6.10 13.74
C PRO A 93 -4.12 6.83 13.59
N LEU A 94 -3.60 7.05 12.37
CA LEU A 94 -2.33 7.77 12.21
C LEU A 94 -2.47 9.24 12.63
N PRO A 95 -1.65 9.73 13.58
CA PRO A 95 -1.64 11.14 13.93
C PRO A 95 -1.19 11.98 12.73
N ALA A 96 -1.76 13.18 12.58
CA ALA A 96 -1.32 14.12 11.57
C ALA A 96 0.15 14.51 11.83
N ILE A 97 0.96 14.51 10.77
CA ILE A 97 2.37 14.93 10.88
C ILE A 97 2.41 16.42 11.26
N VAL A 98 2.73 16.73 12.51
CA VAL A 98 3.15 18.07 12.90
C VAL A 98 4.55 18.26 12.34
N HIS A 99 4.70 19.09 11.32
CA HIS A 99 6.01 19.53 10.85
C HIS A 99 6.74 20.23 12.01
N ALA A 100 7.80 19.63 12.52
CA ALA A 100 8.83 20.35 13.28
C ALA A 100 9.63 21.22 12.30
N GLY A 101 8.99 22.31 11.85
CA GLY A 101 9.67 23.39 11.14
C GLY A 101 10.40 24.28 12.13
N GLY A 102 11.72 24.22 12.13
CA GLY A 102 12.61 25.09 12.89
C GLY A 102 13.82 24.28 13.31
N GLU A 103 14.99 24.49 12.70
CA GLU A 103 16.14 25.17 13.32
C GLU A 103 17.36 24.77 12.45
N LYS A 104 18.30 25.58 11.93
CA LYS A 104 18.61 27.01 11.87
C LYS A 104 19.47 27.19 10.61
N ARG A 105 19.31 28.35 9.96
CA ARG A 105 20.21 28.90 8.94
C ARG A 105 21.63 28.98 9.51
N HIS A 106 22.56 28.15 9.05
CA HIS A 106 23.98 28.39 9.29
C HIS A 106 24.42 29.49 8.32
N ALA A 107 24.48 30.71 8.85
CA ALA A 107 25.26 31.77 8.24
C ALA A 107 26.75 31.38 8.33
N ASP A 108 27.42 31.50 7.19
CA ASP A 108 28.72 32.13 6.95
C ASP A 108 29.81 32.03 8.03
#